data_AF-A0A4Q7KS45-F1
#
_entry.id   AF-A0A4Q7KS45-F1
#
_cell.length_a   1.000
_cell.length_b   1.000
_cell.length_c   1.000
_cell.angle_alpha   90.00
_cell.angle_beta   90.00
_cell.angle_gamma   90.00
#
_symmetry.space_group_name_H-M   'P 1'
#
loop_
_entity.id
_entity.type
_entity.pdbx_description
1 polymer ?
#
loop_
_entity_poly.entity_id
_entity_poly.type
_entity_poly.pdbx_seq_one_letter_code
_entity_poly.pdbx_strand_id
1 'polypeptide(L)'
;MAFITERVAGDFANSGLGTFGLHIDRAFSGDTPLNRDHTSARDVVCVSGGHVFTIGLEYGVEFACAEVAFRLQDDAIDARWRPWPELHTADGRFVGVLAPKRELNTVAQWYLGDTPFCAVGHLLKACEAAGLRIAE
;
A
#
# COMPACT_ATOMS: atom_id res chain seq x y z
N MET A 1 13.67 4.50 1.91
CA MET A 1 12.86 5.48 1.15
C MET A 1 12.67 5.02 -0.29
N ALA A 2 13.66 5.16 -1.19
CA ALA A 2 13.55 4.69 -2.59
C ALA A 2 13.10 3.22 -2.70
N PHE A 3 13.67 2.34 -1.88
CA PHE A 3 13.26 0.94 -1.82
C PHE A 3 11.76 0.71 -1.53
N ILE A 4 11.17 1.46 -0.57
CA ILE A 4 9.75 1.32 -0.23
C ILE A 4 8.90 1.80 -1.41
N THR A 5 9.28 2.93 -2.02
CA THR A 5 8.59 3.49 -3.20
C THR A 5 8.60 2.49 -4.34
N GLU A 6 9.79 2.00 -4.72
CA GLU A 6 9.97 1.06 -5.82
C GLU A 6 9.21 -0.24 -5.59
N ARG A 7 9.28 -0.76 -4.35
CA ARG A 7 8.59 -2.00 -3.98
C ARG A 7 7.08 -1.83 -4.08
N VAL A 8 6.49 -0.80 -3.47
CA VAL A 8 5.04 -0.63 -3.50
C VAL A 8 4.55 -0.22 -4.90
N ALA A 9 5.32 0.58 -5.65
CA ALA A 9 4.92 1.05 -6.98
C ALA A 9 4.66 -0.10 -7.96
N GLY A 10 5.38 -1.23 -7.81
CA GLY A 10 5.16 -2.42 -8.61
C GLY A 10 3.72 -2.99 -8.52
N ASP A 11 3.08 -2.88 -7.36
CA ASP A 11 1.73 -3.41 -7.15
C ASP A 11 0.65 -2.47 -7.71
N PHE A 12 0.91 -1.17 -7.67
CA PHE A 12 -0.05 -0.12 -8.01
C PHE A 12 0.09 0.41 -9.44
N ALA A 13 1.00 -0.15 -10.25
CA ALA A 13 1.23 0.30 -11.63
C ALA A 13 -0.06 0.32 -12.50
N ASN A 14 -1.01 -0.57 -12.21
CA ASN A 14 -2.30 -0.64 -12.88
C ASN A 14 -3.45 -0.35 -11.91
N SER A 15 -3.24 0.44 -10.85
CA SER A 15 -4.28 0.71 -9.86
C SER A 15 -5.21 1.88 -10.21
N GLY A 16 -4.98 2.54 -11.34
CA GLY A 16 -5.61 3.83 -11.66
C GLY A 16 -5.05 5.00 -10.85
N LEU A 17 -4.22 4.73 -9.85
CA LEU A 17 -3.38 5.75 -9.24
C LEU A 17 -2.25 6.10 -10.21
N GLY A 18 -1.96 7.39 -10.32
CA GLY A 18 -0.79 7.86 -11.07
C GLY A 18 0.51 7.44 -10.40
N THR A 19 1.61 8.08 -10.82
CA THR A 19 2.88 7.91 -10.10
C THR A 19 2.77 8.46 -8.69
N PHE A 20 3.34 7.74 -7.72
CA PHE A 20 3.53 8.25 -6.38
C PHE A 20 5.00 8.22 -5.98
N GLY A 21 5.37 9.17 -5.13
CA GLY A 21 6.72 9.30 -4.60
C GLY A 21 6.64 9.46 -3.09
N LEU A 22 7.62 8.89 -2.37
CA LEU A 22 7.75 9.05 -0.93
C LEU A 22 8.74 10.19 -0.66
N HIS A 23 8.32 11.20 0.10
CA HIS A 23 9.16 12.34 0.47
C HIS A 23 9.14 12.58 1.97
N ILE A 24 10.33 12.80 2.56
CA ILE A 24 10.49 13.23 3.96
C ILE A 24 10.30 14.75 4.03
N ASP A 25 9.18 15.20 4.56
CA ASP A 25 8.98 16.61 4.91
C ASP A 25 9.61 16.90 6.28
N ARG A 26 10.78 17.55 6.27
CA ARG A 26 11.48 17.99 7.49
C ARG A 26 10.80 19.15 8.20
N ALA A 27 9.90 19.88 7.54
CA ALA A 27 9.14 20.99 8.10
C ALA A 27 7.85 20.53 8.80
N PHE A 28 7.45 19.26 8.61
CA PHE A 28 6.36 18.63 9.37
C PHE A 28 6.71 18.38 10.86
N SER A 29 7.85 18.92 11.32
CA SER A 29 8.19 19.00 12.74
C SER A 29 7.39 20.11 13.43
N GLY A 30 6.14 19.81 13.76
CA GLY A 30 5.37 20.51 14.80
C GLY A 30 4.95 21.94 14.49
N ASP A 31 3.73 22.10 13.97
CA ASP A 31 2.80 23.21 14.28
C ASP A 31 1.46 23.11 13.52
N THR A 32 1.22 22.03 12.77
CA THR A 32 -0.12 21.73 12.23
C THR A 32 -1.05 21.22 13.35
N PRO A 33 -2.27 21.80 13.50
CA PRO A 33 -3.19 21.49 14.60
C PRO A 33 -3.80 20.07 14.57
N LEU A 34 -3.39 19.25 13.59
CA LEU A 34 -3.73 17.83 13.52
C LEU A 34 -2.85 16.96 14.43
N ASN A 35 -1.77 17.52 15.00
CA ASN A 35 -0.82 16.79 15.84
C ASN A 35 -1.23 16.81 17.33
N ARG A 36 -2.29 16.09 17.68
CA ARG A 36 -2.68 15.86 19.10
C ARG A 36 -1.93 14.71 19.77
N ASP A 37 -1.16 13.93 19.01
CA ASP A 37 -0.42 12.78 19.52
C ASP A 37 1.08 13.03 19.39
N HIS A 38 1.68 13.45 20.51
CA HIS A 38 3.08 13.82 20.68
C HIS A 38 4.07 12.86 20.00
N THR A 39 4.39 13.10 18.73
CA THR A 39 5.41 12.35 17.99
C THR A 39 6.50 13.31 17.55
N SER A 40 7.61 13.26 18.27
CA SER A 40 8.88 13.90 17.90
C SER A 40 9.27 13.49 16.48
N ALA A 41 9.50 14.45 15.58
CA ALA A 41 10.04 14.29 14.21
C ALA A 41 10.17 12.84 13.73
N ARG A 42 9.07 12.25 13.21
CA ARG A 42 9.10 10.95 12.54
C ARG A 42 8.92 11.14 11.05
N ASP A 43 9.74 10.44 10.28
CA ASP A 43 9.84 10.49 8.83
C ASP A 43 8.46 10.39 8.17
N VAL A 44 7.94 11.53 7.71
CA VAL A 44 6.66 11.61 7.00
C VAL A 44 6.84 11.02 5.62
N VAL A 45 5.84 10.29 5.13
CA VAL A 45 5.82 9.78 3.77
C VAL A 45 4.52 10.21 3.11
N CYS A 46 4.62 11.31 2.38
CA CYS A 46 3.59 11.75 1.46
C CYS A 46 3.45 10.71 0.33
N VAL A 47 2.22 10.36 -0.07
CA VAL A 47 1.96 9.49 -1.22
C VAL A 47 0.91 10.16 -2.10
N SER A 48 1.15 10.19 -3.42
CA SER A 48 0.38 11.03 -4.34
C SER A 48 -0.99 10.43 -4.69
N GLY A 49 -2.02 11.16 -4.25
CA GLY A 49 -3.43 11.16 -4.69
C GLY A 49 -4.19 12.40 -4.18
N GLY A 50 -3.49 13.36 -3.56
CA GLY A 50 -4.06 14.50 -2.82
C GLY A 50 -3.95 14.37 -1.29
N HIS A 51 -3.54 13.22 -0.77
CA HIS A 51 -3.46 12.93 0.67
C HIS A 51 -2.01 12.76 1.18
N VAL A 52 -1.76 13.17 2.42
CA VAL A 52 -0.45 13.08 3.09
C VAL A 52 -0.63 12.31 4.39
N PHE A 53 0.25 11.34 4.66
CA PHE A 53 0.23 10.58 5.91
C PHE A 53 1.63 10.34 6.46
N THR A 54 1.71 10.01 7.74
CA THR A 54 2.95 9.59 8.41
C THR A 54 3.12 8.08 8.29
N ILE A 55 4.36 7.59 8.27
CA ILE A 55 4.67 6.16 8.32
C ILE A 55 5.54 5.86 9.53
N GLY A 56 5.34 4.70 10.16
CA GLY A 56 6.15 4.27 11.30
C GLY A 56 7.43 3.55 10.87
N LEU A 57 8.49 4.27 10.47
CA LEU A 57 9.78 3.65 10.11
C LEU A 57 10.49 2.96 11.29
N GLU A 58 10.20 3.38 12.52
CA GLU A 58 10.71 2.78 13.75
C GLU A 58 10.31 1.31 13.92
N TYR A 59 9.27 0.87 13.22
CA TYR A 59 8.80 -0.53 13.22
C TYR A 59 9.41 -1.36 12.07
N GLY A 60 10.32 -0.77 11.28
CA GLY A 60 11.05 -1.44 10.21
C GLY A 60 10.44 -1.27 8.82
N VAL A 61 11.23 -1.62 7.79
CA VAL A 61 10.89 -1.39 6.38
C VAL A 61 9.67 -2.18 5.91
N GLU A 62 9.47 -3.40 6.40
CA GLU A 62 8.34 -4.24 6.03
C GLU A 62 7.02 -3.68 6.61
N PHE A 63 7.04 -3.23 7.87
CA PHE A 63 5.89 -2.56 8.46
C PHE A 63 5.51 -1.32 7.64
N ALA A 64 6.50 -0.51 7.27
CA ALA A 64 6.29 0.67 6.43
C ALA A 64 5.74 0.32 5.04
N CYS A 65 6.20 -0.76 4.40
CA CYS A 65 5.67 -1.20 3.11
C CYS A 65 4.19 -1.62 3.23
N ALA A 66 3.84 -2.38 4.27
CA ALA A 66 2.45 -2.79 4.51
C ALA A 66 1.54 -1.59 4.83
N GLU A 67 2.05 -0.62 5.59
CA GLU A 67 1.32 0.61 5.90
C GLU A 67 1.08 1.48 4.64
N VAL A 68 2.11 1.69 3.81
CA VAL A 68 1.96 2.43 2.56
C VAL A 68 0.99 1.72 1.62
N ALA A 69 1.10 0.40 1.46
CA ALA A 69 0.19 -0.38 0.63
C ALA A 69 -1.27 -0.30 1.14
N PHE A 70 -1.49 -0.31 2.46
CA PHE A 70 -2.81 -0.15 3.05
C PHE A 70 -3.44 1.19 2.71
N ARG A 71 -2.68 2.29 2.84
CA ARG A 71 -3.21 3.63 2.54
C ARG A 71 -3.47 3.83 1.04
N LEU A 72 -2.55 3.35 0.21
CA LEU A 72 -2.72 3.43 -1.24
C LEU A 72 -3.86 2.55 -1.75
N GLN A 73 -4.17 1.45 -1.06
CA GLN A 73 -5.33 0.65 -1.37
C GLN A 73 -6.63 1.46 -1.19
N ASP A 74 -6.76 2.22 -0.10
CA ASP A 74 -7.90 3.11 0.10
C ASP A 74 -8.00 4.14 -1.04
N ASP A 75 -6.89 4.78 -1.41
CA ASP A 75 -6.86 5.72 -2.54
C ASP A 75 -7.26 5.06 -3.87
N ALA A 76 -6.81 3.82 -4.12
CA ALA A 76 -7.16 3.07 -5.33
C ALA A 76 -8.64 2.69 -5.36
N ILE A 77 -9.22 2.36 -4.20
CA ILE A 77 -10.65 2.09 -4.05
C ILE A 77 -11.46 3.34 -4.36
N ASP A 78 -11.06 4.49 -3.80
CA ASP A 78 -11.71 5.78 -4.03
C ASP A 78 -11.62 6.22 -5.49
N ALA A 79 -10.44 6.10 -6.10
CA ALA A 79 -10.22 6.47 -7.51
C ALA A 79 -11.09 5.64 -8.47
N ARG A 80 -11.37 4.39 -8.12
CA ARG A 80 -12.13 3.46 -8.98
C ARG A 80 -13.59 3.30 -8.61
N TRP A 81 -14.01 3.76 -7.44
CA TRP A 81 -15.33 3.49 -6.87
C TRP A 81 -15.66 1.99 -6.74
N ARG A 82 -14.66 1.15 -6.44
CA ARG A 82 -14.82 -0.31 -6.25
C ARG A 82 -13.66 -0.92 -5.45
N PRO A 83 -13.82 -2.12 -4.88
CA PRO A 83 -12.73 -2.81 -4.18
C PRO A 83 -11.50 -3.02 -5.08
N TRP A 84 -10.31 -2.87 -4.50
CA TRP A 84 -9.05 -3.14 -5.17
C TRP A 84 -8.02 -3.69 -4.19
N PRO A 85 -7.16 -4.67 -4.56
CA PRO A 85 -7.20 -5.41 -5.82
C PRO A 85 -8.23 -6.54 -5.74
N GLU A 86 -9.28 -6.42 -6.55
CA GLU A 86 -10.30 -7.44 -6.71
C GLU A 86 -9.80 -8.50 -7.69
N LEU A 87 -9.68 -9.74 -7.24
CA LEU A 87 -9.17 -10.85 -8.02
C LEU A 87 -10.29 -11.60 -8.73
N HIS A 88 -10.06 -11.88 -10.00
CA HIS A 88 -10.90 -12.75 -10.81
C HIS A 88 -10.08 -13.85 -11.48
N THR A 89 -10.72 -14.96 -11.78
CA THR A 89 -10.19 -15.95 -12.70
C THR A 89 -10.14 -15.41 -14.13
N ALA A 90 -9.44 -16.13 -15.03
CA ALA A 90 -9.39 -15.80 -16.45
C ALA A 90 -10.79 -15.74 -17.11
N ASP A 91 -11.73 -16.60 -16.70
CA ASP A 91 -13.13 -16.58 -17.16
C ASP A 91 -14.01 -15.54 -16.45
N GLY A 92 -13.44 -14.73 -15.54
CA GLY A 92 -14.10 -13.59 -14.91
C GLY A 92 -14.85 -13.88 -13.61
N ARG A 93 -14.76 -15.09 -13.06
CA ARG A 93 -15.35 -15.39 -11.75
C ARG A 93 -14.60 -14.67 -10.66
N PHE A 94 -15.35 -14.06 -9.74
CA PHE A 94 -14.81 -13.42 -8.55
C PHE A 94 -14.14 -14.46 -7.63
N VAL A 95 -12.95 -14.11 -7.14
CA VAL A 95 -12.17 -14.90 -6.18
C VAL A 95 -12.16 -14.23 -4.81
N GLY A 96 -11.93 -12.93 -4.76
CA GLY A 96 -11.88 -12.16 -3.52
C GLY A 96 -11.14 -10.84 -3.68
N VAL A 97 -11.07 -10.06 -2.60
CA VAL A 97 -10.32 -8.80 -2.55
C VAL A 97 -9.14 -9.01 -1.62
N LEU A 98 -7.93 -8.64 -2.07
CA LEU A 98 -6.77 -8.74 -1.18
C LEU A 98 -6.73 -7.56 -0.21
N ALA A 99 -6.13 -7.77 0.96
CA ALA A 99 -5.81 -6.70 1.90
C ALA A 99 -4.36 -6.83 2.36
N PRO A 100 -3.60 -5.74 2.50
CA PRO A 100 -2.28 -5.77 3.11
C PRO A 100 -2.44 -5.84 4.63
N LYS A 101 -1.75 -6.78 5.29
CA LYS A 101 -1.72 -6.87 6.76
C LYS A 101 -0.45 -6.21 7.31
N ARG A 102 -0.63 -5.41 8.37
CA ARG A 102 0.43 -4.73 9.11
C ARG A 102 0.81 -5.58 10.33
N GLU A 103 1.62 -6.61 10.13
CA GLU A 103 2.11 -7.46 11.21
C GLU A 103 3.57 -7.14 11.53
N LEU A 104 3.87 -6.88 12.81
CA LEU A 104 5.24 -6.61 13.27
C LEU A 104 6.12 -7.84 13.04
N ASN A 105 7.37 -7.61 12.62
CA ASN A 105 8.40 -8.63 12.38
C ASN A 105 8.04 -9.68 11.30
N THR A 106 7.14 -9.34 10.38
CA THR A 106 6.81 -10.17 9.22
C THR A 106 7.16 -9.46 7.92
N VAL A 107 7.17 -10.20 6.82
CA VAL A 107 7.29 -9.62 5.48
C VAL A 107 5.96 -8.95 5.14
N ALA A 108 6.01 -7.75 4.55
CA ALA A 108 4.82 -7.07 4.06
C ALA A 108 4.12 -7.95 3.01
N GLN A 109 2.86 -8.30 3.24
CA GLN A 109 2.13 -9.26 2.43
C GLN A 109 0.69 -8.82 2.14
N TRP A 110 0.22 -9.18 0.95
CA TRP A 110 -1.18 -9.20 0.58
C TRP A 110 -1.82 -10.51 1.04
N TYR A 111 -3.03 -10.42 1.57
CA TYR A 111 -3.79 -11.57 2.07
C TYR A 111 -5.11 -11.70 1.32
N LEU A 112 -5.49 -12.94 1.03
CA LEU A 112 -6.83 -13.31 0.58
C LEU A 112 -7.58 -13.90 1.77
N GLY A 113 -8.44 -13.09 2.39
CA GLY A 113 -9.00 -13.43 3.71
C GLY A 113 -7.88 -13.55 4.75
N ASP A 114 -7.72 -14.73 5.35
CA ASP A 114 -6.67 -15.00 6.33
C ASP A 114 -5.44 -15.71 5.77
N THR A 115 -5.42 -15.98 4.47
CA THR A 115 -4.30 -16.68 3.84
C THR A 115 -3.33 -15.69 3.19
N PRO A 116 -2.02 -15.73 3.50
CA PRO A 116 -1.03 -14.95 2.78
C PRO A 116 -1.04 -15.32 1.29
N PHE A 117 -1.13 -14.33 0.42
CA PHE A 117 -1.15 -14.52 -1.03
C PHE A 117 0.22 -14.26 -1.65
N CYS A 118 0.78 -13.06 -1.44
CA CYS A 118 2.11 -12.70 -1.93
C CYS A 118 2.73 -11.57 -1.12
N ALA A 119 4.03 -11.36 -1.28
CA ALA A 119 4.70 -10.18 -0.73
C ALA A 119 4.26 -8.89 -1.46
N VAL A 120 4.20 -7.78 -0.73
CA VAL A 120 4.06 -6.45 -1.33
C VAL A 120 5.23 -6.21 -2.29
N GLY A 121 4.91 -5.73 -3.49
CA GLY A 121 5.79 -5.54 -4.65
C GLY A 121 5.78 -6.69 -5.66
N HIS A 122 5.00 -7.74 -5.40
CA HIS A 122 4.92 -8.93 -6.26
C HIS A 122 3.49 -9.24 -6.75
N LEU A 123 2.53 -8.34 -6.53
CA LEU A 123 1.10 -8.60 -6.75
C LEU A 123 0.80 -9.05 -8.18
N LEU A 124 1.28 -8.31 -9.19
CA LEU A 124 1.02 -8.62 -10.59
C LEU A 124 1.59 -9.99 -11.00
N LYS A 125 2.84 -10.27 -10.61
CA LYS A 125 3.52 -11.56 -10.89
C LYS A 125 2.85 -12.73 -10.18
N ALA A 126 2.38 -12.52 -8.94
CA ALA A 126 1.66 -13.53 -8.19
C ALA A 126 0.29 -13.84 -8.80
N CYS A 127 -0.43 -12.82 -9.27
CA CYS A 127 -1.68 -13.00 -10.00
C CYS A 127 -1.45 -13.80 -11.29
N GLU A 128 -0.46 -13.43 -12.09
CA GLU A 128 -0.08 -14.14 -13.31
C GLU A 128 0.24 -15.62 -13.04
N ALA A 129 1.09 -15.90 -12.05
CA ALA A 129 1.47 -17.26 -11.67
C ALA A 129 0.27 -18.09 -11.16
N ALA A 130 -0.73 -17.45 -10.55
CA ALA A 130 -1.95 -18.09 -10.07
C ALA A 130 -3.05 -18.21 -11.15
N GLY A 131 -2.84 -17.68 -12.37
CA GLY A 131 -3.87 -17.62 -13.40
C GLY A 131 -5.03 -16.68 -13.05
N LEU A 132 -4.76 -15.66 -12.23
CA LEU A 132 -5.70 -14.66 -11.77
C LEU A 132 -5.41 -13.31 -12.43
N ARG A 133 -6.44 -12.46 -12.46
CA ARG A 133 -6.35 -11.06 -12.90
C ARG A 133 -6.91 -10.14 -11.85
N ILE A 134 -6.30 -8.97 -11.74
CA ILE A 134 -6.91 -7.86 -11.00
C ILE A 134 -7.95 -7.23 -11.91
N ALA A 135 -9.12 -6.96 -11.37
CA ALA A 135 -10.17 -6.29 -12.11
C ALA A 135 -9.73 -4.85 -12.47
N GLU A 136 -9.92 -4.48 -13.74
CA GLU A 136 -9.56 -3.15 -14.25
C GLU A 136 -10.46 -2.05 -13.67
#